data_AF-A0A091VLP9-F1
#
_entry.id   AF-A0A091VLP9-F1
#
_cell.length_a   1.000
_cell.length_b   1.000
_cell.length_c   1.000
_cell.angle_alpha   90.00
_cell.angle_beta   90.00
_cell.angle_gamma   90.00
#
_symmetry.space_group_name_H-M   'P 1'
#
loop_
_entity.id
_entity.type
_entity.pdbx_description
1 polymer ?
#
loop_
_entity_poly.entity_id
_entity_poly.type
_entity_poly.pdbx_seq_one_letter_code
_entity_poly.pdbx_strand_id
1 'polypeptide(L)'
;FMAQQTPPDPCYDENGAPRRCIPEFVNAAFGKEVQASSTCGKPPTRHCNASDPRRAHPPAYLTDLNTASNMTCWRSETLYHSPQNVTLTLSLGKKFEVVYVSLQFCSPRPESTAILKSMDYGKTWVPYQYYSSQCRKIYGKPSKATVTKQNEQEALCTDGLTDLYPLTGGLIAFSTLDGRPSAQDFDSSPVLQDWVTATDIRVVFSRPHLFRDLGGRDTGEEEGGTGSTPYYYAVGELQVGGRCKCNGHAARCVKDKEQKLVCDCKHNTEGPECDRCKPFHYDRPWQRASAREANECLACNCNLHARRCRFNMELYKLSGRKSGGVCLNCRHNTAGRHCHYCKEGFYRDLSKSITDRKACKACDCHPVGAAGKTCNQTTGQCPCKDGVTGLTCNRCAKGYQQSRSPVAPCIISHPSPSVAPWCSTLCSSSADCDSYCKPAKGNYKINMKKYCKKDYVVQVNILEMETVANWAKFTINILSVYKCRDERVKRGDNFLWIHLKDLSCKCPKIQISKKYLVMGISENSTDRPGLMADKNSLVIQWRDAWTRRLRKLQRREKKGKCVKP
;
A
#
# COMPACT_ATOMS: atom_id res chain seq x y z
N PHE A 1 -36.94 -33.21 -13.37
CA PHE A 1 -35.64 -32.51 -13.36
C PHE A 1 -35.52 -31.72 -12.07
N MET A 2 -34.98 -32.33 -11.01
CA MET A 2 -34.57 -31.56 -9.83
C MET A 2 -33.41 -30.68 -10.28
N ALA A 3 -33.64 -29.37 -10.34
CA ALA A 3 -32.54 -28.43 -10.51
C ALA A 3 -31.57 -28.67 -9.35
N GLN A 4 -30.42 -29.26 -9.68
CA GLN A 4 -29.32 -29.43 -8.77
C GLN A 4 -28.87 -28.01 -8.42
N GLN A 5 -29.48 -27.41 -7.41
CA GLN A 5 -29.12 -26.09 -6.90
C GLN A 5 -27.65 -26.21 -6.51
N THR A 6 -26.78 -25.56 -7.28
CA THR A 6 -25.37 -25.41 -6.92
C THR A 6 -25.34 -24.89 -5.49
N PRO A 7 -24.61 -25.54 -4.57
CA PRO A 7 -24.58 -25.11 -3.19
C PRO A 7 -24.19 -23.63 -3.12
N PRO A 8 -24.86 -22.82 -2.27
CA PRO A 8 -24.59 -21.39 -2.18
C PRO A 8 -23.10 -21.16 -1.85
N ASP A 9 -22.46 -20.21 -2.54
CA ASP A 9 -21.03 -19.92 -2.35
C ASP A 9 -20.82 -19.42 -0.91
N PRO A 10 -20.08 -20.15 -0.06
CA PRO A 10 -19.96 -19.81 1.34
C PRO A 10 -19.15 -18.52 1.58
N CYS A 11 -18.51 -17.96 0.55
CA CYS A 11 -17.85 -16.65 0.62
C CYS A 11 -18.81 -15.46 0.61
N TYR A 12 -20.11 -15.68 0.36
CA TYR A 12 -21.11 -14.64 0.38
C TYR A 12 -22.24 -15.01 1.34
N ASP A 13 -22.87 -14.01 1.96
CA ASP A 13 -24.10 -14.20 2.72
C ASP A 13 -25.32 -14.31 1.78
N GLU A 14 -26.51 -14.51 2.36
CA GLU A 14 -27.76 -14.64 1.60
C GLU A 14 -28.12 -13.37 0.81
N ASN A 15 -27.61 -12.21 1.24
CA ASN A 15 -27.80 -10.92 0.57
C ASN A 15 -26.73 -10.64 -0.50
N GLY A 16 -25.75 -11.54 -0.68
CA GLY A 16 -24.63 -11.38 -1.59
C GLY A 16 -23.49 -10.49 -1.05
N ALA A 17 -23.52 -10.09 0.23
CA ALA A 17 -22.41 -9.39 0.86
C ALA A 17 -21.26 -10.38 1.18
N PRO A 18 -20.01 -9.94 1.01
CA PRO A 18 -18.85 -10.81 1.22
C PRO A 18 -18.69 -11.15 2.71
N ARG A 19 -18.35 -12.40 3.00
CA ARG A 19 -18.02 -12.91 4.34
C ARG A 19 -16.80 -13.82 4.27
N ARG A 20 -16.09 -14.00 5.39
CA ARG A 20 -14.93 -14.89 5.43
C ARG A 20 -15.33 -16.32 5.05
N CYS A 21 -14.56 -16.93 4.14
CA CYS A 21 -14.67 -18.33 3.77
C CYS A 21 -13.30 -18.99 3.81
N ILE A 22 -13.22 -20.18 4.39
CA ILE A 22 -11.98 -20.94 4.53
C ILE A 22 -12.16 -22.34 3.93
N PRO A 23 -11.11 -22.94 3.36
CA PRO A 23 -11.17 -24.31 2.87
C PRO A 23 -11.45 -25.32 3.98
N GLU A 24 -12.01 -26.45 3.57
CA GLU A 24 -12.22 -27.61 4.43
C GLU A 24 -10.90 -28.08 5.06
N PHE A 25 -11.03 -28.69 6.24
CA PHE A 25 -9.92 -29.30 6.94
C PHE A 25 -9.63 -30.67 6.34
N VAL A 26 -8.36 -30.94 6.02
CA VAL A 26 -7.94 -32.18 5.35
C VAL A 26 -6.65 -32.73 5.94
N ASN A 27 -6.43 -34.04 5.81
CA ASN A 27 -5.09 -34.60 5.90
C ASN A 27 -4.34 -34.30 4.60
N ALA A 28 -3.46 -33.30 4.61
CA ALA A 28 -2.73 -32.85 3.44
C ALA A 28 -1.65 -33.85 2.96
N ALA A 29 -1.30 -34.83 3.80
CA ALA A 29 -0.37 -35.91 3.45
C ALA A 29 -1.04 -37.05 2.68
N PHE A 30 -2.36 -37.22 2.80
CA PHE A 30 -3.08 -38.36 2.24
C PHE A 30 -2.88 -38.49 0.73
N GLY A 31 -2.48 -39.68 0.27
CA GLY A 31 -2.23 -40.00 -1.13
C GLY A 31 -1.04 -39.27 -1.76
N LYS A 32 -0.19 -38.60 -0.97
CA LYS A 32 1.04 -37.93 -1.44
C LYS A 32 2.25 -38.83 -1.30
N GLU A 33 3.14 -38.77 -2.27
CA GLU A 33 4.43 -39.47 -2.19
C GLU A 33 5.36 -38.79 -1.17
N VAL A 34 5.92 -39.60 -0.27
CA VAL A 34 6.88 -39.17 0.75
C VAL A 34 8.27 -39.64 0.34
N GLN A 35 9.25 -38.74 0.36
CA GLN A 35 10.64 -39.08 0.11
C GLN A 35 11.31 -39.52 1.41
N ALA A 36 11.65 -40.81 1.50
CA ALA A 36 12.41 -41.37 2.61
C ALA A 36 13.90 -41.51 2.25
N SER A 37 14.81 -41.16 3.15
CA SER A 37 16.25 -41.28 2.91
C SER A 37 16.79 -42.72 3.00
N SER A 38 16.08 -43.61 3.67
CA SER A 38 16.40 -45.03 3.78
C SER A 38 15.12 -45.85 3.69
N THR A 39 15.14 -47.00 3.04
CA THR A 39 13.99 -47.91 2.94
C THR A 39 14.52 -49.32 2.77
N CYS A 40 14.02 -50.26 3.56
CA CYS A 40 14.53 -51.62 3.53
C CYS A 40 14.21 -52.34 2.20
N GLY A 41 14.98 -53.39 1.91
CA GLY A 41 14.68 -54.34 0.83
C GLY A 41 15.61 -54.30 -0.38
N LYS A 42 16.62 -53.42 -0.38
CA LYS A 42 17.71 -53.39 -1.39
C LYS A 42 19.06 -53.18 -0.70
N PRO A 43 19.84 -54.25 -0.41
CA PRO A 43 19.59 -55.66 -0.72
C PRO A 43 18.44 -56.28 0.10
N PRO A 44 17.81 -57.37 -0.38
CA PRO A 44 16.77 -58.06 0.36
C PRO A 44 17.31 -58.67 1.66
N THR A 45 16.54 -58.56 2.73
CA THR A 45 16.82 -59.14 4.05
C THR A 45 15.75 -60.16 4.42
N ARG A 46 15.99 -60.97 5.46
CA ARG A 46 15.02 -61.99 5.94
C ARG A 46 13.62 -61.42 6.17
N HIS A 47 13.52 -60.17 6.62
CA HIS A 47 12.27 -59.52 7.02
C HIS A 47 11.80 -58.43 6.06
N CYS A 48 12.56 -58.10 5.01
CA CYS A 48 12.18 -57.06 4.07
C CYS A 48 12.76 -57.31 2.68
N ASN A 49 11.88 -57.38 1.67
CA ASN A 49 12.24 -57.56 0.28
C ASN A 49 11.42 -56.60 -0.58
N ALA A 50 12.08 -55.64 -1.24
CA ALA A 50 11.40 -54.62 -2.03
C ALA A 50 10.73 -55.18 -3.31
N SER A 51 11.13 -56.38 -3.75
CA SER A 51 10.56 -57.04 -4.93
C SER A 51 9.32 -57.87 -4.62
N ASP A 52 9.07 -58.22 -3.34
CA ASP A 52 7.91 -59.01 -2.92
C ASP A 52 6.87 -58.08 -2.26
N PRO A 53 5.71 -57.83 -2.88
CA PRO A 53 4.68 -56.95 -2.33
C PRO A 53 4.21 -57.31 -0.91
N ARG A 54 4.33 -58.57 -0.47
CA ARG A 54 3.96 -58.99 0.89
C ARG A 54 5.01 -58.68 1.95
N ARG A 55 6.25 -58.38 1.53
CA ARG A 55 7.40 -58.09 2.40
C ARG A 55 8.07 -56.75 2.06
N ALA A 56 7.47 -55.98 1.17
CA ALA A 56 7.90 -54.66 0.80
C ALA A 56 7.32 -53.64 1.79
N HIS A 57 8.12 -52.64 2.15
CA HIS A 57 7.72 -51.58 3.08
C HIS A 57 8.03 -50.19 2.48
N PRO A 58 7.44 -49.84 1.33
CA PRO A 58 7.74 -48.59 0.62
C PRO A 58 7.21 -47.36 1.38
N PRO A 59 7.75 -46.16 1.12
CA PRO A 59 7.28 -44.91 1.73
C PRO A 59 5.82 -44.56 1.41
N ALA A 60 5.23 -45.17 0.36
CA ALA A 60 3.83 -45.00 0.01
C ALA A 60 2.87 -45.45 1.12
N TYR A 61 3.29 -46.37 1.99
CA TYR A 61 2.52 -46.81 3.16
C TYR A 61 2.42 -45.75 4.27
N LEU A 62 3.16 -44.64 4.19
CA LEU A 62 3.03 -43.55 5.16
C LEU A 62 1.74 -42.75 4.97
N THR A 63 1.15 -42.77 3.78
CA THR A 63 0.09 -41.85 3.37
C THR A 63 -1.07 -42.55 2.64
N ASP A 64 -1.11 -43.88 2.69
CA ASP A 64 -2.18 -44.69 2.14
C ASP A 64 -3.42 -44.69 3.05
N LEU A 65 -4.45 -45.43 2.64
CA LEU A 65 -5.67 -45.58 3.42
C LEU A 65 -5.45 -46.61 4.52
N ASN A 66 -5.08 -46.15 5.71
CA ASN A 66 -4.87 -47.02 6.87
C ASN A 66 -6.11 -47.16 7.75
N THR A 67 -6.31 -48.37 8.30
CA THR A 67 -7.30 -48.68 9.34
C THR A 67 -6.58 -49.36 10.49
N ALA A 68 -7.01 -49.12 11.75
CA ALA A 68 -6.31 -49.62 12.94
C ALA A 68 -6.11 -51.15 12.97
N SER A 69 -6.95 -51.92 12.28
CA SER A 69 -6.87 -53.38 12.19
C SER A 69 -5.94 -53.92 11.10
N ASN A 70 -5.56 -53.11 10.12
CA ASN A 70 -4.75 -53.52 8.97
C ASN A 70 -3.77 -52.40 8.58
N MET A 71 -2.84 -52.10 9.49
CA MET A 71 -1.87 -51.03 9.32
C MET A 71 -0.73 -51.48 8.42
N THR A 72 -0.55 -50.80 7.29
CA THR A 72 0.67 -50.90 6.47
C THR A 72 1.76 -50.08 7.13
N CYS A 73 3.03 -50.50 6.98
CA CYS A 73 4.15 -49.83 7.64
C CYS A 73 5.29 -49.63 6.65
N TRP A 74 5.73 -48.39 6.49
CA TRP A 74 7.06 -48.11 5.93
C TRP A 74 8.13 -48.51 6.94
N ARG A 75 9.29 -48.96 6.44
CA ARG A 75 10.41 -49.41 7.27
C ARG A 75 11.76 -48.98 6.69
N SER A 76 12.60 -48.39 7.54
CA SER A 76 14.00 -48.05 7.19
C SER A 76 14.87 -49.30 7.07
N GLU A 77 16.05 -49.16 6.49
CA GLU A 77 17.08 -50.20 6.58
C GLU A 77 17.48 -50.44 8.04
N THR A 78 18.08 -51.60 8.29
CA THR A 78 18.69 -51.90 9.58
C THR A 78 19.98 -51.12 9.72
N LEU A 79 20.06 -50.27 10.74
CA LEU A 79 21.19 -49.41 11.03
C LEU A 79 22.01 -50.01 12.18
N TYR A 80 23.33 -50.01 12.01
CA TYR A 80 24.27 -50.63 12.95
C TYR A 80 25.06 -49.62 13.78
N HIS A 81 24.99 -48.32 13.46
CA HIS A 81 25.71 -47.25 14.16
C HIS A 81 24.75 -46.10 14.50
N SER A 82 24.95 -45.48 15.66
CA SER A 82 24.19 -44.29 16.11
C SER A 82 25.20 -43.17 16.41
N PRO A 83 24.94 -41.90 16.02
CA PRO A 83 23.70 -41.38 15.45
C PRO A 83 23.69 -41.43 13.92
N GLN A 84 22.65 -42.02 13.33
CA GLN A 84 22.36 -41.91 11.89
C GLN A 84 20.97 -41.30 11.70
N ASN A 85 20.92 -40.22 10.92
CA ASN A 85 19.67 -39.50 10.69
C ASN A 85 18.88 -40.15 9.55
N VAL A 86 17.66 -40.60 9.82
CA VAL A 86 16.70 -41.02 8.80
C VAL A 86 15.65 -39.94 8.63
N THR A 87 15.39 -39.55 7.39
CA THR A 87 14.50 -38.43 7.08
C THR A 87 13.32 -38.85 6.22
N LEU A 88 12.15 -38.30 6.55
CA LEU A 88 10.92 -38.38 5.76
C LEU A 88 10.57 -36.96 5.32
N THR A 89 10.52 -36.69 4.01
CA THR A 89 10.19 -35.38 3.45
C THR A 89 8.92 -35.46 2.62
N LEU A 90 7.92 -34.67 2.99
CA LEU A 90 6.62 -34.56 2.32
C LEU A 90 6.47 -33.16 1.72
N SER A 91 6.20 -33.09 0.42
CA SER A 91 5.87 -31.84 -0.27
C SER A 91 4.37 -31.69 -0.46
N LEU A 92 3.78 -30.63 0.08
CA LEU A 92 2.34 -30.38 -0.02
C LEU A 92 1.98 -29.77 -1.38
N GLY A 93 2.93 -29.07 -2.02
CA GLY A 93 2.77 -28.43 -3.33
C GLY A 93 2.00 -27.10 -3.30
N LYS A 94 1.57 -26.65 -2.11
CA LYS A 94 0.96 -25.34 -1.82
C LYS A 94 1.20 -24.99 -0.36
N LYS A 95 1.09 -23.71 0.02
CA LYS A 95 1.05 -23.29 1.44
C LYS A 95 -0.21 -23.78 2.15
N PHE A 96 -0.03 -24.49 3.26
CA PHE A 96 -1.08 -24.91 4.19
C PHE A 96 -0.91 -24.20 5.52
N GLU A 97 -2.04 -23.97 6.21
CA GLU A 97 -2.08 -23.65 7.64
C GLU A 97 -2.22 -24.98 8.39
N VAL A 98 -1.09 -25.48 8.88
CA VAL A 98 -0.96 -26.77 9.55
C VAL A 98 -1.43 -26.64 11.00
N VAL A 99 -2.39 -27.47 11.38
CA VAL A 99 -2.91 -27.56 12.75
C VAL A 99 -2.13 -28.61 13.54
N TYR A 100 -1.84 -29.75 12.91
CA TYR A 100 -1.04 -30.79 13.54
C TYR A 100 -0.22 -31.60 12.53
N VAL A 101 0.86 -32.21 13.03
CA VAL A 101 1.61 -33.27 12.35
C VAL A 101 1.62 -34.48 13.29
N SER A 102 1.18 -35.64 12.81
CA SER A 102 1.19 -36.87 13.61
C SER A 102 1.87 -38.02 12.87
N LEU A 103 2.54 -38.87 13.66
CA LEU A 103 3.17 -40.10 13.20
C LEU A 103 2.75 -41.25 14.11
N GLN A 104 2.18 -42.29 13.53
CA GLN A 104 1.88 -43.55 14.21
C GLN A 104 2.95 -44.57 13.87
N PHE A 105 3.64 -45.10 14.88
CA PHE A 105 4.79 -45.98 14.70
C PHE A 105 4.41 -47.46 14.79
N CYS A 106 5.05 -48.27 13.95
CA CYS A 106 5.01 -49.73 14.03
C CYS A 106 6.19 -50.29 14.84
N SER A 107 7.30 -49.54 14.88
CA SER A 107 8.42 -49.76 15.81
C SER A 107 8.21 -48.97 17.11
N PRO A 108 9.08 -49.13 18.12
CA PRO A 108 9.15 -48.16 19.20
C PRO A 108 9.44 -46.76 18.66
N ARG A 109 8.97 -45.74 19.36
CA ARG A 109 9.23 -44.34 19.00
C ARG A 109 10.74 -44.05 19.06
N PRO A 110 11.27 -43.13 18.25
CA PRO A 110 12.65 -42.70 18.41
C PRO A 110 12.82 -41.92 19.71
N GLU A 111 13.98 -42.07 20.36
CA GLU A 111 14.30 -41.28 21.54
C GLU A 111 14.49 -39.80 21.16
N SER A 112 15.10 -39.52 20.01
CA SER A 112 15.30 -38.16 19.50
C SER A 112 14.73 -38.01 18.09
N THR A 113 13.76 -37.09 17.94
CA THR A 113 13.10 -36.76 16.68
C THR A 113 12.99 -35.24 16.52
N ALA A 114 13.22 -34.74 15.31
CA ALA A 114 12.98 -33.36 14.94
C ALA A 114 11.96 -33.26 13.81
N ILE A 115 10.99 -32.36 13.94
CA ILE A 115 10.07 -31.97 12.87
C ILE A 115 10.53 -30.60 12.38
N LEU A 116 10.70 -30.47 11.07
CA LEU A 116 11.03 -29.24 10.37
C LEU A 116 9.93 -28.92 9.36
N LYS A 117 9.82 -27.64 9.02
CA LYS A 117 8.95 -27.17 7.95
C LYS A 117 9.73 -26.30 6.97
N SER A 118 9.22 -26.22 5.75
CA SER A 118 9.60 -25.22 4.78
C SER A 118 8.42 -24.28 4.50
N MET A 119 8.70 -23.03 4.14
CA MET A 119 7.69 -22.06 3.71
C MET A 119 7.90 -21.61 2.26
N ASP A 120 8.93 -22.15 1.59
CA ASP A 120 9.46 -21.71 0.30
C ASP A 120 9.71 -22.88 -0.67
N TYR A 121 8.90 -23.94 -0.55
CA TYR A 121 8.91 -25.11 -1.43
C TYR A 121 10.20 -25.94 -1.33
N GLY A 122 10.68 -26.15 -0.11
CA GLY A 122 11.80 -27.03 0.22
C GLY A 122 13.19 -26.41 0.12
N LYS A 123 13.28 -25.10 -0.18
CA LYS A 123 14.58 -24.40 -0.32
C LYS A 123 15.24 -24.14 1.03
N THR A 124 14.45 -23.68 2.01
CA THR A 124 14.89 -23.48 3.38
C THR A 124 14.07 -24.31 4.35
N TRP A 125 14.71 -24.72 5.43
CA TRP A 125 14.11 -25.57 6.46
C TRP A 125 14.27 -24.90 7.80
N VAL A 126 13.15 -24.70 8.49
CA VAL A 126 13.12 -24.15 9.84
C VAL A 126 12.60 -25.20 10.82
N PRO A 127 13.14 -25.24 12.05
CA PRO A 127 12.64 -26.14 13.07
C PRO A 127 11.17 -25.88 13.40
N TYR A 128 10.40 -26.95 13.60
CA TYR A 128 9.00 -26.89 13.97
C TYR A 128 8.78 -27.41 15.40
N GLN A 129 9.33 -28.59 15.71
CA GLN A 129 9.24 -29.22 17.02
C GLN A 129 10.40 -30.19 17.23
N TYR A 130 10.89 -30.30 18.46
CA TYR A 130 11.88 -31.30 18.87
C TYR A 130 11.33 -32.21 19.96
N TYR A 131 11.73 -33.47 19.89
CA TYR A 131 11.48 -34.49 20.90
C TYR A 131 12.82 -35.12 21.27
N SER A 132 13.19 -35.08 22.56
CA SER A 132 14.42 -35.72 23.08
C SER A 132 14.40 -35.77 24.60
N SER A 133 14.91 -36.85 25.21
CA SER A 133 15.19 -36.87 26.65
C SER A 133 16.38 -35.97 27.01
N GLN A 134 17.25 -35.67 26.04
CA GLN A 134 18.48 -34.87 26.19
C GLN A 134 18.48 -33.64 25.28
N CYS A 135 17.40 -32.87 25.29
CA CYS A 135 17.20 -31.65 24.48
C CYS A 135 18.42 -30.72 24.39
N ARG A 136 19.08 -30.46 25.53
CA ARG A 136 20.23 -29.54 25.59
C ARG A 136 21.48 -30.11 24.94
N LYS A 137 21.67 -31.44 25.02
CA LYS A 137 22.86 -32.14 24.51
C LYS A 137 22.75 -32.42 23.01
N ILE A 138 21.55 -32.77 22.53
CA ILE A 138 21.30 -33.16 21.14
C ILE A 138 20.96 -31.94 20.26
N TYR A 139 20.05 -31.08 20.72
CA TYR A 139 19.52 -29.97 19.91
C TYR A 139 19.93 -28.58 20.44
N GLY A 140 20.70 -28.50 21.53
CA GLY A 140 21.10 -27.22 22.13
C GLY A 140 19.92 -26.43 22.71
N LYS A 141 18.76 -27.07 22.94
CA LYS A 141 17.53 -26.42 23.40
C LYS A 141 17.21 -26.75 24.86
N PRO A 142 16.65 -25.81 25.64
CA PRO A 142 16.09 -26.12 26.95
C PRO A 142 14.94 -27.14 26.84
N SER A 143 14.82 -28.04 27.82
CA SER A 143 13.67 -28.94 27.92
C SER A 143 12.46 -28.17 28.46
N LYS A 144 11.29 -28.33 27.84
CA LYS A 144 10.01 -27.74 28.24
C LYS A 144 10.07 -26.23 28.49
N ALA A 145 10.71 -25.48 27.59
CA ALA A 145 10.68 -24.02 27.65
C ALA A 145 9.24 -23.51 27.52
N THR A 146 8.91 -22.48 28.30
CA THR A 146 7.63 -21.81 28.24
C THR A 146 7.59 -20.85 27.05
N VAL A 147 6.47 -20.84 26.33
CA VAL A 147 6.25 -19.90 25.22
C VAL A 147 5.66 -18.61 25.79
N THR A 148 6.34 -17.52 25.52
CA THR A 148 5.88 -16.15 25.80
C THR A 148 5.39 -15.49 24.51
N LYS A 149 4.70 -14.36 24.62
CA LYS A 149 4.24 -13.60 23.43
C LYS A 149 5.39 -13.15 22.51
N GLN A 150 6.60 -13.04 23.04
CA GLN A 150 7.79 -12.58 22.32
C GLN A 150 8.44 -13.69 21.47
N ASN A 151 8.27 -14.96 21.83
CA ASN A 151 8.90 -16.09 21.15
C ASN A 151 7.89 -17.14 20.65
N GLU A 152 6.69 -16.71 20.27
CA GLU A 152 5.63 -17.59 19.76
C GLU A 152 5.96 -18.29 18.42
N GLN A 153 7.09 -17.98 17.78
CA GLN A 153 7.59 -18.69 16.60
C GLN A 153 8.77 -19.62 16.91
N GLU A 154 9.12 -19.78 18.19
CA GLU A 154 10.20 -20.67 18.57
C GLU A 154 9.72 -22.13 18.60
N ALA A 155 10.55 -23.02 18.05
CA ALA A 155 10.39 -24.46 18.15
C ALA A 155 10.88 -24.93 19.52
N LEU A 156 10.03 -25.69 20.22
CA LEU A 156 10.31 -26.20 21.55
C LEU A 156 10.93 -27.59 21.48
N CYS A 157 11.56 -27.99 22.59
CA CYS A 157 11.98 -29.36 22.81
C CYS A 157 11.28 -29.93 24.05
N THR A 158 10.71 -31.13 23.93
CA THR A 158 10.00 -31.82 25.00
C THR A 158 10.41 -33.29 25.09
N ASP A 159 10.37 -33.84 26.30
CA ASP A 159 10.59 -35.27 26.58
C ASP A 159 9.27 -36.05 26.67
N GLY A 160 8.11 -35.38 26.66
CA GLY A 160 6.81 -35.98 27.01
C GLY A 160 6.26 -37.05 26.04
N LEU A 161 6.97 -37.34 24.94
CA LEU A 161 6.61 -38.36 23.94
C LEU A 161 7.80 -39.25 23.56
N THR A 162 8.87 -39.22 24.35
CA THR A 162 10.09 -40.02 24.12
C THR A 162 10.14 -41.28 24.96
N ASP A 163 9.03 -41.70 25.57
CA ASP A 163 9.02 -42.95 26.34
C ASP A 163 9.02 -44.16 25.40
N LEU A 164 9.75 -45.21 25.79
CA LEU A 164 9.88 -46.44 25.00
C LEU A 164 8.54 -47.15 24.78
N TYR A 165 7.64 -47.09 25.79
CA TYR A 165 6.33 -47.73 25.73
C TYR A 165 5.29 -46.79 25.11
N PRO A 166 4.38 -47.29 24.25
CA PRO A 166 4.26 -48.67 23.81
C PRO A 166 5.29 -49.04 22.72
N LEU A 167 5.71 -50.31 22.69
CA LEU A 167 6.68 -50.82 21.71
C LEU A 167 6.15 -50.84 20.26
N THR A 168 4.83 -50.79 20.10
CA THR A 168 4.13 -50.76 18.82
C THR A 168 2.88 -49.88 18.98
N GLY A 169 2.49 -49.16 17.92
CA GLY A 169 1.36 -48.23 17.96
C GLY A 169 1.67 -46.93 18.70
N GLY A 170 2.95 -46.63 18.96
CA GLY A 170 3.35 -45.37 19.58
C GLY A 170 2.95 -44.18 18.72
N LEU A 171 2.34 -43.16 19.31
CA LEU A 171 1.91 -41.94 18.62
C LEU A 171 2.83 -40.78 19.00
N ILE A 172 3.28 -40.04 17.99
CA ILE A 172 3.83 -38.69 18.15
C ILE A 172 2.84 -37.74 17.50
N ALA A 173 2.26 -36.83 18.27
CA ALA A 173 1.36 -35.79 17.76
C ALA A 173 1.89 -34.42 18.16
N PHE A 174 2.20 -33.61 17.16
CA PHE A 174 2.61 -32.22 17.32
C PHE A 174 1.45 -31.31 16.93
N SER A 175 0.91 -30.57 17.90
CA SER A 175 -0.06 -29.50 17.66
C SER A 175 0.66 -28.17 17.55
N THR A 176 0.42 -27.42 16.47
CA THR A 176 1.21 -26.23 16.14
C THR A 176 0.92 -25.05 17.06
N LEU A 177 -0.30 -24.96 17.59
CA LEU A 177 -0.78 -23.88 18.46
C LEU A 177 -0.72 -24.22 19.97
N ASP A 178 -0.31 -25.43 20.33
CA ASP A 178 -0.28 -25.87 21.72
C ASP A 178 0.72 -25.05 22.55
N GLY A 179 0.30 -24.66 23.76
CA GLY A 179 1.07 -23.81 24.67
C GLY A 179 1.36 -22.38 24.19
N ARG A 180 0.75 -21.91 23.08
CA ARG A 180 1.01 -20.55 22.54
C ARG A 180 -0.05 -19.53 23.01
N PRO A 181 0.34 -18.43 23.69
CA PRO A 181 -0.62 -17.48 24.30
C PRO A 181 -1.64 -16.88 23.32
N SER A 182 -1.22 -16.51 22.11
CA SER A 182 -2.10 -15.85 21.13
C SER A 182 -2.98 -16.82 20.32
N ALA A 183 -3.01 -18.11 20.66
CA ALA A 183 -3.79 -19.11 19.94
C ALA A 183 -5.30 -18.81 19.97
N GLN A 184 -5.81 -18.24 21.08
CA GLN A 184 -7.23 -17.85 21.20
C GLN A 184 -7.61 -16.70 20.25
N ASP A 185 -6.65 -15.87 19.85
CA ASP A 185 -6.83 -14.73 18.94
C ASP A 185 -6.01 -14.92 17.66
N PHE A 186 -6.04 -16.14 17.12
CA PHE A 186 -5.29 -16.52 15.93
C PHE A 186 -5.61 -15.64 14.71
N ASP A 187 -6.87 -15.22 14.56
CA ASP A 187 -7.33 -14.39 13.44
C ASP A 187 -6.63 -13.01 13.40
N SER A 188 -6.24 -12.48 14.56
CA SER A 188 -5.56 -11.18 14.67
C SER A 188 -4.02 -11.31 14.73
N SER A 189 -3.49 -12.49 15.06
CA SER A 189 -2.06 -12.72 15.26
C SER A 189 -1.34 -13.11 13.95
N PRO A 190 -0.64 -12.17 13.26
CA PRO A 190 0.14 -12.51 12.06
C PRO A 190 1.32 -13.45 12.39
N VAL A 191 1.83 -13.37 13.62
CA VAL A 191 2.94 -14.17 14.12
C VAL A 191 2.59 -15.66 14.08
N LEU A 192 1.40 -16.02 14.60
CA LEU A 192 0.93 -17.41 14.58
C LEU A 192 0.46 -17.85 13.19
N GLN A 193 -0.14 -16.95 12.41
CA GLN A 193 -0.52 -17.26 11.03
C GLN A 193 0.70 -17.68 10.18
N ASP A 194 1.84 -17.03 10.37
CA ASP A 194 3.10 -17.44 9.73
C ASP A 194 3.70 -18.69 10.38
N TRP A 195 3.58 -18.86 11.70
CA TRP A 195 4.02 -20.07 12.40
C TRP A 195 3.31 -21.34 11.93
N VAL A 196 2.02 -21.30 11.64
CA VAL A 196 1.29 -22.47 11.13
C VAL A 196 1.49 -22.70 9.63
N THR A 197 2.09 -21.73 8.92
CA THR A 197 2.26 -21.83 7.48
C THR A 197 3.40 -22.78 7.12
N ALA A 198 3.14 -23.76 6.26
CA ALA A 198 4.16 -24.65 5.68
C ALA A 198 3.83 -25.05 4.23
N THR A 199 4.84 -25.25 3.40
CA THR A 199 4.75 -25.85 2.05
C THR A 199 5.21 -27.31 2.04
N ASP A 200 6.13 -27.66 2.95
CA ASP A 200 6.75 -28.97 3.05
C ASP A 200 7.01 -29.29 4.52
N ILE A 201 6.92 -30.56 4.88
CA ILE A 201 7.19 -31.08 6.21
C ILE A 201 8.33 -32.10 6.10
N ARG A 202 9.30 -32.01 7.01
CA ARG A 202 10.39 -32.99 7.11
C ARG A 202 10.47 -33.49 8.55
N VAL A 203 10.47 -34.80 8.70
CA VAL A 203 10.71 -35.46 9.99
C VAL A 203 12.08 -36.11 9.94
N VAL A 204 12.87 -35.90 10.98
CA VAL A 204 14.24 -36.42 11.12
C VAL A 204 14.31 -37.25 12.39
N PHE A 205 14.54 -38.55 12.23
CA PHE A 205 14.81 -39.46 13.33
C PHE A 205 16.32 -39.47 13.58
N SER A 206 16.75 -39.09 14.78
CA SER A 206 18.17 -38.89 15.10
C SER A 206 18.76 -39.97 16.01
N ARG A 207 17.98 -40.47 16.97
CA ARG A 207 18.44 -41.49 17.92
C ARG A 207 17.34 -42.50 18.23
N PRO A 208 17.60 -43.81 18.16
CA PRO A 208 16.67 -44.83 18.64
C PRO A 208 16.73 -44.95 20.17
N HIS A 209 15.79 -45.70 20.76
CA HIS A 209 16.01 -46.26 22.09
C HIS A 209 16.99 -47.43 21.99
N LEU A 210 18.05 -47.41 22.81
CA LEU A 210 19.00 -48.51 22.92
C LEU A 210 18.51 -49.46 24.01
N PHE A 211 18.30 -50.73 23.67
CA PHE A 211 17.82 -51.79 24.59
C PHE A 211 18.71 -52.04 25.82
N ARG A 212 19.92 -51.46 25.88
CA ARG A 212 20.84 -51.61 27.02
C ARG A 212 20.34 -50.96 28.32
N ASP A 213 19.38 -50.04 28.25
CA ASP A 213 18.75 -49.41 29.42
C ASP A 213 17.65 -50.27 30.08
N LEU A 214 17.39 -51.49 29.60
CA LEU A 214 16.31 -52.36 30.10
C LEU A 214 16.77 -53.48 31.06
N GLY A 215 17.95 -53.41 31.68
CA GLY A 215 18.29 -54.28 32.83
C GLY A 215 18.13 -55.80 32.63
N GLY A 216 18.10 -56.27 31.38
CA GLY A 216 17.95 -57.68 31.02
C GLY A 216 19.28 -58.38 31.21
N ARG A 217 19.50 -58.87 32.43
CA ARG A 217 20.53 -59.85 32.73
C ARG A 217 20.08 -61.17 32.13
N ASP A 218 20.50 -61.47 30.91
CA ASP A 218 20.53 -62.85 30.42
C ASP A 218 21.93 -63.19 29.89
N THR A 219 22.51 -64.13 30.62
CA THR A 219 23.62 -65.03 30.40
C THR A 219 24.12 -65.21 28.96
N GLY A 220 25.43 -65.07 28.77
CA GLY A 220 26.14 -65.53 27.57
C GLY A 220 27.33 -64.64 27.25
N GLU A 221 28.52 -65.18 27.45
CA GLU A 221 29.84 -64.59 27.23
C GLU A 221 30.01 -64.01 25.81
N GLU A 222 30.70 -62.87 25.70
CA GLU A 222 31.98 -62.75 24.99
C GLU A 222 32.52 -61.32 25.10
N GLU A 223 33.79 -61.21 25.52
CA GLU A 223 34.56 -59.98 25.55
C GLU A 223 34.76 -59.42 24.13
N GLY A 224 34.79 -58.08 24.01
CA GLY A 224 35.45 -57.42 22.89
C GLY A 224 34.58 -57.09 21.67
N GLY A 225 33.51 -56.32 21.84
CA GLY A 225 32.80 -55.71 20.72
C GLY A 225 32.08 -54.42 21.10
N THR A 226 32.57 -53.29 20.63
CA THR A 226 31.83 -52.00 20.51
C THR A 226 30.71 -52.11 19.46
N GLY A 227 29.91 -53.18 19.50
CA GLY A 227 28.80 -53.43 18.58
C GLY A 227 27.50 -52.85 19.13
N SER A 228 27.05 -51.72 18.59
CA SER A 228 25.70 -51.21 18.84
C SER A 228 24.65 -52.22 18.36
N THR A 229 23.62 -52.46 19.17
CA THR A 229 22.49 -53.31 18.77
C THR A 229 21.83 -52.75 17.51
N PRO A 230 21.55 -53.60 16.50
CA PRO A 230 20.93 -53.13 15.26
C PRO A 230 19.51 -52.61 15.53
N TYR A 231 19.17 -51.48 14.90
CA TYR A 231 17.87 -50.83 15.05
C TYR A 231 17.30 -50.40 13.71
N TYR A 232 15.99 -50.15 13.67
CA TYR A 232 15.30 -49.64 12.49
C TYR A 232 14.11 -48.77 12.93
N TYR A 233 13.64 -47.92 12.03
CA TYR A 233 12.43 -47.12 12.23
C TYR A 233 11.32 -47.69 11.35
N ALA A 234 10.12 -47.84 11.92
CA ALA A 234 8.94 -48.22 11.16
C ALA A 234 7.75 -47.34 11.54
N VAL A 235 7.12 -46.74 10.53
CA VAL A 235 6.01 -45.80 10.68
C VAL A 235 4.85 -46.31 9.84
N GLY A 236 3.68 -46.40 10.47
CA GLY A 236 2.44 -46.82 9.86
C GLY A 236 1.73 -45.66 9.16
N GLU A 237 1.62 -44.51 9.83
CA GLU A 237 0.89 -43.39 9.25
C GLU A 237 1.59 -42.06 9.54
N LEU A 238 1.65 -41.19 8.53
CA LEU A 238 2.05 -39.79 8.61
C LEU A 238 0.86 -38.91 8.20
N GLN A 239 0.32 -38.16 9.15
CA GLN A 239 -0.73 -37.18 8.87
C GLN A 239 -0.22 -35.75 9.04
N VAL A 240 -0.64 -34.89 8.13
CA VAL A 240 -0.46 -33.44 8.25
C VAL A 240 -1.84 -32.80 8.17
N GLY A 241 -2.45 -32.62 9.34
CA GLY A 241 -3.78 -32.05 9.45
C GLY A 241 -3.73 -30.53 9.30
N GLY A 242 -4.46 -30.00 8.34
CA GLY A 242 -4.48 -28.56 8.10
C GLY A 242 -5.51 -28.15 7.07
N ARG A 243 -5.44 -26.88 6.68
CA ARG A 243 -6.25 -26.33 5.60
C ARG A 243 -5.39 -25.56 4.61
N CYS A 244 -5.86 -25.51 3.37
CA CYS A 244 -5.23 -24.68 2.34
C CYS A 244 -5.14 -23.21 2.79
N LYS A 245 -3.96 -22.58 2.71
CA LYS A 245 -3.83 -21.15 3.03
C LYS A 245 -4.42 -20.31 1.91
N CYS A 246 -5.57 -19.68 2.18
CA CYS A 246 -6.27 -18.78 1.26
C CYS A 246 -6.67 -17.43 1.90
N ASN A 247 -6.11 -17.11 3.08
CA ASN A 247 -6.35 -15.86 3.80
C ASN A 247 -7.84 -15.52 4.04
N GLY A 248 -8.71 -16.53 4.07
CA GLY A 248 -10.15 -16.35 4.27
C GLY A 248 -10.92 -15.80 3.05
N HIS A 249 -10.32 -15.82 1.85
CA HIS A 249 -10.93 -15.37 0.60
C HIS A 249 -11.20 -16.50 -0.41
N ALA A 250 -11.18 -17.77 0.03
CA ALA A 250 -11.58 -18.89 -0.82
C ALA A 250 -12.13 -20.03 0.02
N ALA A 251 -13.21 -20.64 -0.47
CA ALA A 251 -13.86 -21.80 0.17
C ALA A 251 -13.18 -23.13 -0.17
N ARG A 252 -12.32 -23.18 -1.19
CA ARG A 252 -11.68 -24.41 -1.67
C ARG A 252 -10.41 -24.12 -2.46
N CYS A 253 -9.59 -25.15 -2.61
CA CYS A 253 -8.45 -25.19 -3.50
C CYS A 253 -8.77 -26.04 -4.75
N VAL A 254 -8.30 -25.60 -5.90
CA VAL A 254 -8.46 -26.29 -7.18
C VAL A 254 -7.10 -26.44 -7.87
N LYS A 255 -6.97 -27.41 -8.76
CA LYS A 255 -5.77 -27.53 -9.60
C LYS A 255 -5.89 -26.58 -10.80
N ASP A 256 -4.89 -25.75 -11.01
CA ASP A 256 -4.80 -24.88 -12.18
C ASP A 256 -4.42 -25.68 -13.45
N LYS A 257 -4.35 -25.03 -14.61
CA LYS A 257 -3.96 -25.63 -15.91
C LYS A 257 -2.62 -26.38 -15.85
N GLU A 258 -1.71 -25.93 -14.99
CA GLU A 258 -0.40 -26.57 -14.75
C GLU A 258 -0.46 -27.70 -13.70
N GLN A 259 -1.65 -28.18 -13.30
CA GLN A 259 -1.88 -29.18 -12.25
C GLN A 259 -1.39 -28.77 -10.84
N LYS A 260 -1.03 -27.49 -10.64
CA LYS A 260 -0.66 -26.92 -9.33
C LYS A 260 -1.88 -26.58 -8.51
N LEU A 261 -1.86 -26.91 -7.22
CA LEU A 261 -2.95 -26.60 -6.29
C LEU A 261 -2.93 -25.10 -5.96
N VAL A 262 -4.04 -24.41 -6.19
CA VAL A 262 -4.21 -22.95 -6.01
C VAL A 262 -5.59 -22.67 -5.39
N CYS A 263 -5.74 -21.56 -4.66
CA CYS A 263 -7.03 -21.14 -4.12
C CYS A 263 -8.00 -20.67 -5.23
N ASP A 264 -9.28 -21.04 -5.14
CA ASP A 264 -10.36 -20.46 -5.96
C ASP A 264 -10.75 -19.08 -5.39
N CYS A 265 -9.90 -18.08 -5.62
CA CYS A 265 -9.98 -16.77 -4.97
C CYS A 265 -11.25 -15.97 -5.30
N LYS A 266 -11.96 -15.55 -4.24
CA LYS A 266 -13.13 -14.65 -4.23
C LYS A 266 -12.74 -13.26 -3.71
N HIS A 267 -13.71 -12.44 -3.32
CA HIS A 267 -13.47 -11.12 -2.70
C HIS A 267 -12.58 -10.18 -3.53
N ASN A 268 -12.61 -10.34 -4.86
CA ASN A 268 -11.73 -9.64 -5.80
C ASN A 268 -10.22 -9.78 -5.48
N THR A 269 -9.83 -10.91 -4.90
CA THR A 269 -8.44 -11.26 -4.62
C THR A 269 -7.88 -12.19 -5.71
N GLU A 270 -6.56 -12.22 -5.85
CA GLU A 270 -5.84 -13.12 -6.75
C GLU A 270 -4.51 -13.54 -6.11
N GLY A 271 -3.77 -14.41 -6.81
CA GLY A 271 -2.54 -15.00 -6.30
C GLY A 271 -2.78 -16.40 -5.72
N PRO A 272 -1.72 -17.19 -5.51
CA PRO A 272 -1.84 -18.58 -5.08
C PRO A 272 -2.53 -18.73 -3.72
N GLU A 273 -2.36 -17.76 -2.82
CA GLU A 273 -2.93 -17.71 -1.47
C GLU A 273 -4.04 -16.64 -1.32
N CYS A 274 -4.52 -16.06 -2.42
CA CYS A 274 -5.41 -14.89 -2.38
C CYS A 274 -4.79 -13.71 -1.61
N ASP A 275 -3.49 -13.53 -1.77
CA ASP A 275 -2.58 -12.64 -1.02
C ASP A 275 -2.45 -11.23 -1.62
N ARG A 276 -3.19 -10.96 -2.70
CA ARG A 276 -3.21 -9.64 -3.36
C ARG A 276 -4.56 -9.36 -4.01
N CYS A 277 -4.81 -8.09 -4.30
CA CYS A 277 -6.03 -7.67 -5.01
C CYS A 277 -5.91 -7.90 -6.52
N LYS A 278 -7.02 -8.29 -7.16
CA LYS A 278 -7.17 -8.35 -8.61
C LYS A 278 -6.84 -7.00 -9.25
N PRO A 279 -6.39 -6.97 -10.52
CA PRO A 279 -6.21 -5.74 -11.26
C PRO A 279 -7.47 -4.87 -11.19
N PHE A 280 -7.27 -3.57 -11.12
CA PHE A 280 -8.34 -2.56 -10.98
C PHE A 280 -9.05 -2.52 -9.61
N HIS A 281 -8.71 -3.39 -8.67
CA HIS A 281 -9.30 -3.41 -7.31
C HIS A 281 -8.33 -2.86 -6.25
N TYR A 282 -7.73 -1.72 -6.53
CA TYR A 282 -6.71 -1.09 -5.68
C TYR A 282 -7.24 0.15 -4.96
N ASP A 283 -8.53 0.19 -4.61
CA ASP A 283 -9.11 1.34 -3.92
C ASP A 283 -8.74 1.39 -2.44
N ARG A 284 -8.54 0.22 -1.81
CA ARG A 284 -7.97 0.09 -0.46
C ARG A 284 -6.88 -0.99 -0.43
N PRO A 285 -5.99 -1.00 0.59
CA PRO A 285 -4.99 -2.06 0.73
C PRO A 285 -5.64 -3.45 0.88
N TRP A 286 -4.95 -4.48 0.38
CA TRP A 286 -5.32 -5.87 0.68
C TRP A 286 -5.17 -6.15 2.18
N GLN A 287 -6.10 -6.94 2.73
CA GLN A 287 -6.04 -7.46 4.10
C GLN A 287 -6.68 -8.84 4.14
N ARG A 288 -6.17 -9.72 5.03
CA ARG A 288 -6.76 -11.03 5.32
C ARG A 288 -8.19 -10.87 5.86
N ALA A 289 -9.10 -11.77 5.48
CA ALA A 289 -10.44 -11.81 6.04
C ALA A 289 -10.44 -12.25 7.51
N SER A 290 -11.20 -11.54 8.33
CA SER A 290 -11.42 -11.85 9.75
C SER A 290 -12.80 -12.46 9.96
N ALA A 291 -13.10 -12.95 11.16
CA ALA A 291 -14.46 -13.43 11.47
C ALA A 291 -15.55 -12.35 11.33
N ARG A 292 -15.19 -11.06 11.47
CA ARG A 292 -16.14 -9.94 11.43
C ARG A 292 -16.18 -9.24 10.07
N GLU A 293 -15.03 -9.05 9.45
CA GLU A 293 -14.87 -8.30 8.20
C GLU A 293 -14.23 -9.18 7.12
N ALA A 294 -14.88 -9.28 5.96
CA ALA A 294 -14.38 -10.07 4.83
C ALA A 294 -13.16 -9.45 4.14
N ASN A 295 -12.94 -8.15 4.32
CA ASN A 295 -11.79 -7.41 3.80
C ASN A 295 -11.57 -7.61 2.29
N GLU A 296 -12.64 -7.55 1.52
CA GLU A 296 -12.62 -7.68 0.07
C GLU A 296 -11.91 -6.52 -0.61
N CYS A 297 -11.29 -6.79 -1.75
CA CYS A 297 -10.66 -5.77 -2.55
C CYS A 297 -11.72 -4.95 -3.31
N LEU A 298 -11.60 -3.62 -3.23
CA LEU A 298 -12.57 -2.69 -3.79
C LEU A 298 -12.10 -2.15 -5.14
N ALA A 299 -13.01 -2.16 -6.12
CA ALA A 299 -12.79 -1.63 -7.45
C ALA A 299 -12.54 -0.11 -7.40
N CYS A 300 -11.54 0.35 -8.15
CA CYS A 300 -11.27 1.77 -8.30
C CYS A 300 -12.41 2.46 -9.06
N ASN A 301 -12.96 3.54 -8.50
CA ASN A 301 -13.91 4.36 -9.24
C ASN A 301 -13.18 5.22 -10.29
N CYS A 302 -13.37 4.91 -11.57
CA CYS A 302 -12.79 5.66 -12.69
C CYS A 302 -13.82 6.16 -13.70
N ASN A 303 -15.11 6.21 -13.33
CA ASN A 303 -16.22 6.61 -14.21
C ASN A 303 -16.20 5.92 -15.60
N LEU A 304 -15.78 4.65 -15.65
CA LEU A 304 -15.63 3.87 -16.90
C LEU A 304 -14.67 4.48 -17.93
N HIS A 305 -13.73 5.32 -17.49
CA HIS A 305 -12.77 6.01 -18.36
C HIS A 305 -11.34 5.51 -18.20
N ALA A 306 -11.09 4.59 -17.28
CA ALA A 306 -9.81 3.90 -17.15
C ALA A 306 -10.03 2.41 -16.89
N ARG A 307 -9.08 1.58 -17.35
CA ARG A 307 -9.04 0.13 -17.07
C ARG A 307 -7.97 -0.25 -16.06
N ARG A 308 -7.16 0.71 -15.63
CA ARG A 308 -6.04 0.53 -14.69
C ARG A 308 -6.13 1.60 -13.63
N CYS A 309 -5.79 1.21 -12.41
CA CYS A 309 -5.61 2.13 -11.31
C CYS A 309 -4.39 1.70 -10.49
N ARG A 310 -3.99 2.57 -9.56
CA ARG A 310 -3.00 2.27 -8.53
C ARG A 310 -3.50 2.75 -7.18
N PHE A 311 -3.00 2.13 -6.13
CA PHE A 311 -3.25 2.59 -4.77
C PHE A 311 -2.36 3.79 -4.41
N ASN A 312 -2.85 4.66 -3.53
CA ASN A 312 -2.09 5.73 -2.91
C ASN A 312 -2.43 5.83 -1.40
N MET A 313 -1.43 5.54 -0.57
CA MET A 313 -1.56 5.52 0.89
C MET A 313 -1.90 6.90 1.50
N GLU A 314 -1.37 7.99 0.94
CA GLU A 314 -1.63 9.34 1.46
C GLU A 314 -3.10 9.73 1.27
N LEU A 315 -3.65 9.47 0.08
CA LEU A 315 -5.05 9.71 -0.23
C LEU A 315 -5.98 8.83 0.62
N TYR A 316 -5.59 7.58 0.85
CA TYR A 316 -6.33 6.67 1.73
C TYR A 316 -6.43 7.22 3.15
N LYS A 317 -5.32 7.69 3.74
CA LYS A 317 -5.31 8.32 5.06
C LYS A 317 -6.18 9.59 5.09
N LEU A 318 -6.06 10.46 4.08
CA LEU A 318 -6.86 11.69 3.98
C LEU A 318 -8.37 11.44 3.82
N SER A 319 -8.75 10.32 3.21
CA SER A 319 -10.16 9.91 3.06
C SER A 319 -10.77 9.29 4.34
N GLY A 320 -10.01 9.23 5.44
CA GLY A 320 -10.43 8.50 6.64
C GLY A 320 -10.37 6.99 6.47
N ARG A 321 -9.38 6.47 5.74
CA ARG A 321 -9.20 5.04 5.41
C ARG A 321 -10.38 4.44 4.63
N LYS A 322 -10.95 5.22 3.70
CA LYS A 322 -12.07 4.78 2.85
C LYS A 322 -11.62 4.46 1.42
N SER A 323 -10.91 5.39 0.76
CA SER A 323 -10.50 5.24 -0.64
C SER A 323 -9.17 5.92 -0.94
N GLY A 324 -8.24 5.14 -1.48
CA GLY A 324 -6.90 5.52 -1.95
C GLY A 324 -6.66 5.27 -3.44
N GLY A 325 -7.65 4.77 -4.19
CA GLY A 325 -7.49 4.43 -5.61
C GLY A 325 -7.28 5.66 -6.49
N VAL A 326 -6.36 5.56 -7.45
CA VAL A 326 -6.06 6.60 -8.45
C VAL A 326 -6.06 5.96 -9.84
N CYS A 327 -6.90 6.49 -10.73
CA CYS A 327 -7.02 6.00 -12.10
C CYS A 327 -5.79 6.36 -12.94
N LEU A 328 -5.44 5.47 -13.87
CA LEU A 328 -4.31 5.65 -14.77
C LEU A 328 -4.80 5.76 -16.21
N ASN A 329 -4.20 6.67 -16.97
CA ASN A 329 -4.49 6.89 -18.39
C ASN A 329 -5.98 7.10 -18.68
N CYS A 330 -6.58 8.13 -18.06
CA CYS A 330 -7.97 8.52 -18.32
C CYS A 330 -8.21 8.72 -19.83
N ARG A 331 -9.20 7.98 -20.35
CA ARG A 331 -9.65 8.02 -21.76
C ARG A 331 -10.80 9.02 -21.90
N HIS A 332 -11.35 9.14 -23.11
CA HIS A 332 -12.53 9.96 -23.38
C HIS A 332 -12.35 11.45 -23.02
N ASN A 333 -11.12 11.95 -23.17
CA ASN A 333 -10.74 13.35 -22.86
C ASN A 333 -11.04 13.78 -21.41
N THR A 334 -11.07 12.81 -20.49
CA THR A 334 -11.24 13.06 -19.06
C THR A 334 -9.90 13.15 -18.35
N ALA A 335 -9.92 13.72 -17.15
CA ALA A 335 -8.77 13.96 -16.29
C ALA A 335 -9.18 13.91 -14.81
N GLY A 336 -8.17 13.96 -13.94
CA GLY A 336 -8.34 13.87 -12.49
C GLY A 336 -8.25 12.45 -11.93
N ARG A 337 -8.25 12.36 -10.59
CA ARG A 337 -8.06 11.10 -9.84
C ARG A 337 -9.00 9.98 -10.27
N HIS A 338 -10.27 10.32 -10.43
CA HIS A 338 -11.35 9.40 -10.82
C HIS A 338 -11.80 9.58 -12.28
N CYS A 339 -11.01 10.28 -13.11
CA CYS A 339 -11.44 10.66 -14.46
C CYS A 339 -12.79 11.40 -14.45
N HIS A 340 -12.98 12.34 -13.52
CA HIS A 340 -14.28 12.92 -13.15
C HIS A 340 -14.49 14.34 -13.72
N TYR A 341 -13.50 14.91 -14.38
CA TYR A 341 -13.62 16.20 -15.08
C TYR A 341 -12.93 16.14 -16.44
N CYS A 342 -13.20 17.12 -17.30
CA CYS A 342 -12.65 17.15 -18.66
C CYS A 342 -11.23 17.71 -18.69
N LYS A 343 -10.38 17.13 -19.54
CA LYS A 343 -9.02 17.60 -19.77
C LYS A 343 -9.04 19.03 -20.35
N GLU A 344 -7.97 19.79 -20.13
CA GLU A 344 -7.80 21.12 -20.75
C GLU A 344 -8.03 21.06 -22.27
N GLY A 345 -8.79 22.04 -22.80
CA GLY A 345 -9.26 22.04 -24.20
C GLY A 345 -10.57 21.28 -24.42
N PHE A 346 -11.19 20.74 -23.36
CA PHE A 346 -12.53 20.15 -23.36
C PHE A 346 -13.38 20.71 -22.22
N TYR A 347 -14.70 20.65 -22.37
CA TYR A 347 -15.68 21.03 -21.36
C TYR A 347 -16.75 19.95 -21.18
N ARG A 348 -17.46 20.01 -20.06
CA ARG A 348 -18.47 19.04 -19.65
C ARG A 348 -19.77 19.23 -20.44
N ASP A 349 -20.21 18.19 -21.14
CA ASP A 349 -21.52 18.16 -21.81
C ASP A 349 -22.62 17.66 -20.85
N LEU A 350 -23.29 18.58 -20.16
CA LEU A 350 -24.29 18.26 -19.13
C LEU A 350 -25.48 17.41 -19.64
N SER A 351 -25.69 17.29 -20.96
CA SER A 351 -26.72 16.41 -21.52
C SER A 351 -26.41 14.91 -21.34
N LYS A 352 -25.16 14.56 -21.01
CA LYS A 352 -24.69 13.18 -20.85
C LYS A 352 -24.23 12.89 -19.44
N SER A 353 -24.31 11.64 -19.00
CA SER A 353 -23.70 11.20 -17.74
C SER A 353 -22.17 11.36 -17.79
N ILE A 354 -21.54 11.55 -16.62
CA ILE A 354 -20.08 11.60 -16.50
C ILE A 354 -19.41 10.29 -16.91
N THR A 355 -20.13 9.16 -16.92
CA THR A 355 -19.59 7.86 -17.34
C THR A 355 -19.62 7.64 -18.86
N ASP A 356 -20.29 8.52 -19.61
CA ASP A 356 -20.41 8.41 -21.07
C ASP A 356 -19.07 8.69 -21.76
N ARG A 357 -18.75 7.95 -22.82
CA ARG A 357 -17.56 8.16 -23.66
C ARG A 357 -17.49 9.56 -24.28
N LYS A 358 -18.62 10.26 -24.41
CA LYS A 358 -18.72 11.61 -24.96
C LYS A 358 -19.08 12.66 -23.90
N ALA A 359 -18.86 12.37 -22.61
CA ALA A 359 -19.13 13.31 -21.51
C ALA A 359 -18.33 14.63 -21.61
N CYS A 360 -17.21 14.61 -22.34
CA CYS A 360 -16.35 15.75 -22.59
C CYS A 360 -16.35 16.16 -24.07
N LYS A 361 -16.72 17.41 -24.34
CA LYS A 361 -16.81 18.01 -25.67
C LYS A 361 -15.65 18.99 -25.89
N ALA A 362 -15.10 19.03 -27.11
CA ALA A 362 -13.96 19.87 -27.44
C ALA A 362 -14.31 21.36 -27.38
N CYS A 363 -13.35 22.18 -26.94
CA CYS A 363 -13.43 23.63 -27.02
C CYS A 363 -13.10 24.07 -28.45
N ASP A 364 -14.10 24.41 -29.25
CA ASP A 364 -13.90 24.90 -30.62
C ASP A 364 -13.62 26.42 -30.64
N CYS A 365 -12.67 26.89 -29.82
CA CYS A 365 -12.35 28.31 -29.72
C CYS A 365 -11.78 28.85 -31.04
N HIS A 366 -12.35 29.94 -31.53
CA HIS A 366 -11.99 30.54 -32.81
C HIS A 366 -10.53 31.03 -32.79
N PRO A 367 -9.67 30.63 -33.75
CA PRO A 367 -8.22 30.86 -33.69
C PRO A 367 -7.82 32.34 -33.68
N VAL A 368 -8.66 33.20 -34.26
CA VAL A 368 -8.43 34.66 -34.33
C VAL A 368 -9.16 35.41 -33.22
N GLY A 369 -10.37 34.96 -32.86
CA GLY A 369 -11.29 35.69 -31.98
C GLY A 369 -11.11 35.37 -30.49
N ALA A 370 -10.58 34.20 -30.17
CA ALA A 370 -10.23 33.82 -28.81
C ALA A 370 -8.79 34.23 -28.48
N ALA A 371 -8.56 34.55 -27.20
CA ALA A 371 -7.23 34.80 -26.63
C ALA A 371 -6.48 33.50 -26.28
N GLY A 372 -7.17 32.35 -26.24
CA GLY A 372 -6.60 31.05 -25.92
C GLY A 372 -7.49 29.88 -26.35
N LYS A 373 -6.91 28.67 -26.39
CA LYS A 373 -7.59 27.43 -26.82
C LYS A 373 -8.35 26.71 -25.68
N THR A 374 -8.09 27.08 -24.43
CA THR A 374 -8.71 26.46 -23.25
C THR A 374 -9.98 27.23 -22.87
N CYS A 375 -11.14 26.60 -23.06
CA CYS A 375 -12.42 27.14 -22.61
C CYS A 375 -12.72 26.78 -21.16
N ASN A 376 -13.75 27.41 -20.57
CA ASN A 376 -14.25 27.07 -19.24
C ASN A 376 -14.81 25.64 -19.23
N GLN A 377 -14.35 24.80 -18.28
CA GLN A 377 -14.71 23.38 -18.23
C GLN A 377 -16.19 23.10 -17.92
N THR A 378 -16.90 24.05 -17.31
CA THR A 378 -18.32 23.90 -16.96
C THR A 378 -19.22 24.48 -18.04
N THR A 379 -18.91 25.68 -18.54
CA THR A 379 -19.78 26.40 -19.48
C THR A 379 -19.40 26.22 -20.95
N GLY A 380 -18.15 25.81 -21.24
CA GLY A 380 -17.61 25.77 -22.59
C GLY A 380 -17.20 27.14 -23.15
N GLN A 381 -17.32 28.23 -22.38
CA GLN A 381 -17.01 29.58 -22.85
C GLN A 381 -15.52 29.78 -23.09
N CYS A 382 -15.15 30.14 -24.31
CA CYS A 382 -13.80 30.51 -24.69
C CYS A 382 -13.43 31.91 -24.18
N PRO A 383 -12.16 32.18 -23.86
CA PRO A 383 -11.70 33.51 -23.47
C PRO A 383 -11.65 34.42 -24.70
N CYS A 384 -12.67 35.25 -24.91
CA CYS A 384 -12.77 36.11 -26.10
C CYS A 384 -11.88 37.36 -26.01
N LYS A 385 -11.38 37.81 -27.17
CA LYS A 385 -10.68 39.09 -27.29
C LYS A 385 -11.66 40.27 -27.18
N ASP A 386 -11.12 41.46 -27.00
CA ASP A 386 -11.91 42.70 -26.90
C ASP A 386 -12.81 42.88 -28.14
N GLY A 387 -14.08 43.21 -27.89
CA GLY A 387 -15.08 43.36 -28.95
C GLY A 387 -15.57 42.06 -29.59
N VAL A 388 -15.10 40.88 -29.16
CA VAL A 388 -15.52 39.55 -29.66
C VAL A 388 -16.48 38.88 -28.65
N THR A 389 -17.49 38.17 -29.14
CA THR A 389 -18.48 37.44 -28.34
C THR A 389 -18.84 36.07 -28.95
N GLY A 390 -19.73 35.34 -28.30
CA GLY A 390 -20.13 33.97 -28.62
C GLY A 390 -19.36 32.92 -27.81
N LEU A 391 -19.93 31.71 -27.69
CA LEU A 391 -19.35 30.60 -26.91
C LEU A 391 -17.91 30.29 -27.35
N THR A 392 -17.69 30.32 -28.66
CA THR A 392 -16.41 30.03 -29.32
C THR A 392 -15.65 31.29 -29.77
N CYS A 393 -16.12 32.50 -29.40
CA CYS A 393 -15.52 33.77 -29.83
C CYS A 393 -15.47 33.95 -31.35
N ASN A 394 -16.56 33.60 -32.04
CA ASN A 394 -16.65 33.55 -33.49
C ASN A 394 -17.33 34.76 -34.13
N ARG A 395 -17.76 35.77 -33.36
CA ARG A 395 -18.45 36.95 -33.89
C ARG A 395 -18.13 38.22 -33.10
N CYS A 396 -18.24 39.39 -33.72
CA CYS A 396 -18.10 40.66 -33.02
C CYS A 396 -19.33 40.95 -32.13
N ALA A 397 -19.09 41.62 -31.00
CA ALA A 397 -20.16 42.11 -30.13
C ALA A 397 -20.96 43.23 -30.82
N LYS A 398 -22.16 43.51 -30.31
CA LYS A 398 -22.97 44.62 -30.81
C LYS A 398 -22.20 45.94 -30.67
N GLY A 399 -22.15 46.75 -31.73
CA GLY A 399 -21.34 47.98 -31.79
C GLY A 399 -19.89 47.80 -32.25
N TYR A 400 -19.50 46.58 -32.65
CA TYR A 400 -18.20 46.28 -33.22
C TYR A 400 -18.34 45.70 -34.64
N GLN A 401 -17.35 45.98 -35.49
CA GLN A 401 -17.23 45.50 -36.86
C GLN A 401 -15.91 44.73 -37.06
N GLN A 402 -15.92 43.74 -37.95
CA GLN A 402 -14.76 42.88 -38.18
C GLN A 402 -13.64 43.65 -38.91
N SER A 403 -12.44 43.60 -38.34
CA SER A 403 -11.23 44.16 -38.94
C SER A 403 -10.45 43.09 -39.71
N ARG A 404 -9.49 43.53 -40.54
CA ARG A 404 -8.55 42.63 -41.24
C ARG A 404 -7.38 42.17 -40.36
N SER A 405 -7.25 42.67 -39.13
CA SER A 405 -6.14 42.34 -38.24
C SER A 405 -6.39 41.06 -37.46
N PRO A 406 -5.50 40.05 -37.52
CA PRO A 406 -5.58 38.85 -36.68
C PRO A 406 -5.40 39.14 -35.18
N VAL A 407 -4.74 40.25 -34.84
CA VAL A 407 -4.46 40.63 -33.44
C VAL A 407 -5.69 41.26 -32.81
N ALA A 408 -6.33 42.21 -33.51
CA ALA A 408 -7.52 42.93 -33.07
C ALA A 408 -8.67 42.74 -34.08
N PRO A 409 -9.40 41.59 -34.04
CA PRO A 409 -10.34 41.23 -35.09
C PRO A 409 -11.66 42.00 -35.08
N CYS A 410 -12.01 42.70 -33.99
CA CYS A 410 -13.22 43.50 -33.88
C CYS A 410 -12.88 44.90 -33.39
N ILE A 411 -13.32 45.93 -34.11
CA ILE A 411 -13.13 47.36 -33.79
C ILE A 411 -14.49 48.05 -33.69
N ILE A 412 -14.58 49.19 -33.00
CA ILE A 412 -15.85 49.90 -32.79
C ILE A 412 -16.39 50.43 -34.13
N SER A 413 -17.69 50.27 -34.36
CA SER A 413 -18.40 50.76 -35.55
C SER A 413 -18.72 52.26 -35.41
N HIS A 414 -17.78 53.13 -35.80
CA HIS A 414 -17.84 54.62 -35.76
C HIS A 414 -18.10 55.26 -34.37
N PRO A 415 -17.37 56.34 -34.02
CA PRO A 415 -17.79 57.24 -32.94
C PRO A 415 -18.96 58.09 -33.46
N SER A 416 -20.08 58.16 -32.74
CA SER A 416 -21.06 59.22 -32.98
C SER A 416 -20.41 60.58 -32.69
N PRO A 417 -20.49 61.58 -33.59
CA PRO A 417 -20.09 62.94 -33.26
C PRO A 417 -21.18 63.64 -32.41
N SER A 418 -20.76 64.66 -31.67
CA SER A 418 -21.54 65.62 -30.85
C SER A 418 -22.17 65.13 -29.54
N VAL A 419 -21.38 65.22 -28.45
CA VAL A 419 -21.68 66.17 -27.36
C VAL A 419 -20.36 66.81 -26.96
N ALA A 420 -20.21 68.11 -27.23
CA ALA A 420 -19.05 68.89 -26.81
C ALA A 420 -19.08 69.12 -25.29
N PRO A 421 -17.93 69.10 -24.60
CA PRO A 421 -17.85 69.47 -23.19
C PRO A 421 -17.69 70.98 -23.05
N TRP A 422 -18.71 71.63 -22.49
CA TRP A 422 -18.55 72.90 -21.80
C TRP A 422 -18.38 72.62 -20.32
N CYS A 423 -17.13 72.67 -19.85
CA CYS A 423 -16.83 73.35 -18.60
C CYS A 423 -15.36 73.74 -18.60
N SER A 424 -15.11 74.97 -19.02
CA SER A 424 -13.92 75.73 -18.71
C SER A 424 -13.88 76.00 -17.20
N THR A 425 -12.68 76.15 -16.64
CA THR A 425 -12.38 76.64 -15.27
C THR A 425 -12.10 75.55 -14.22
N LEU A 426 -11.00 74.81 -14.42
CA LEU A 426 -9.80 74.87 -13.57
C LEU A 426 -8.78 73.86 -14.13
N CYS A 427 -8.01 74.29 -15.12
CA CYS A 427 -6.71 73.66 -15.35
C CYS A 427 -5.76 74.19 -14.27
N SER A 428 -5.69 73.49 -13.14
CA SER A 428 -4.44 73.44 -12.38
C SER A 428 -3.62 72.29 -12.95
N SER A 429 -2.60 72.70 -13.69
CA SER A 429 -1.42 71.96 -14.09
C SER A 429 -1.06 70.80 -13.17
N SER A 430 -0.85 69.64 -13.79
CA SER A 430 0.13 68.61 -13.40
C SER A 430 0.30 68.39 -11.89
N ALA A 431 -0.47 67.46 -11.32
CA ALA A 431 0.16 66.62 -10.32
C ALA A 431 1.19 65.78 -11.07
N ASP A 432 2.47 66.17 -10.97
CA ASP A 432 3.60 65.30 -11.31
C ASP A 432 3.37 63.95 -10.63
N CYS A 433 2.80 62.97 -11.36
CA CYS A 433 2.98 61.56 -11.04
C CYS A 433 4.44 61.23 -11.45
N ASP A 434 5.40 61.85 -10.76
CA ASP A 434 6.79 61.44 -10.80
C ASP A 434 6.79 59.98 -10.38
N SER A 435 7.12 59.09 -11.32
CA SER A 435 6.79 57.66 -11.22
C SER A 435 7.51 56.95 -10.07
N TYR A 436 6.94 57.04 -8.87
CA TYR A 436 7.51 56.48 -7.63
C TYR A 436 7.30 54.97 -7.49
N CYS A 437 6.52 54.36 -8.38
CA CYS A 437 6.35 52.92 -8.48
C CYS A 437 6.58 52.51 -9.93
N LYS A 438 7.66 51.77 -10.21
CA LYS A 438 7.86 51.18 -11.54
C LYS A 438 6.80 50.10 -11.74
N PRO A 439 5.79 50.26 -12.63
CA PRO A 439 4.86 49.18 -12.91
C PRO A 439 5.66 48.00 -13.46
N ALA A 440 5.59 46.85 -12.80
CA ALA A 440 6.29 45.65 -13.23
C ALA A 440 5.66 45.13 -14.55
N LYS A 441 6.12 45.66 -15.70
CA LYS A 441 5.78 45.14 -17.02
C LYS A 441 6.51 43.79 -17.20
N GLY A 442 5.74 42.70 -17.30
CA GLY A 442 6.25 41.35 -17.59
C GLY A 442 6.58 40.46 -16.37
N ASN A 443 7.11 39.26 -16.64
CA ASN A 443 7.43 38.23 -15.65
C ASN A 443 8.50 38.69 -14.64
N TYR A 444 8.07 39.35 -13.57
CA TYR A 444 8.94 39.87 -12.53
C TYR A 444 9.74 38.74 -11.85
N LYS A 445 11.04 38.69 -12.14
CA LYS A 445 11.97 37.64 -11.71
C LYS A 445 12.68 38.08 -10.41
N ILE A 446 12.26 37.54 -9.26
CA ILE A 446 12.87 37.84 -7.96
C ILE A 446 14.21 37.10 -7.82
N ASN A 447 15.32 37.84 -7.88
CA ASN A 447 16.67 37.31 -7.73
C ASN A 447 17.20 37.52 -6.31
N MET A 448 18.25 36.79 -5.93
CA MET A 448 18.84 36.83 -4.59
C MET A 448 19.22 38.25 -4.15
N LYS A 449 19.89 39.01 -5.02
CA LYS A 449 20.31 40.40 -4.75
C LYS A 449 19.12 41.32 -4.40
N LYS A 450 17.96 41.13 -5.04
CA LYS A 450 16.73 41.91 -4.74
C LYS A 450 16.09 41.48 -3.42
N TYR A 451 16.09 40.18 -3.14
CA TYR A 451 15.53 39.61 -1.91
C TYR A 451 16.36 39.98 -0.66
N CYS A 452 17.69 40.01 -0.77
CA CYS A 452 18.57 40.38 0.34
C CYS A 452 18.45 41.86 0.74
N LYS A 453 18.12 42.76 -0.21
CA LYS A 453 17.97 44.21 0.00
C LYS A 453 16.66 44.63 0.70
N LYS A 454 15.74 43.71 0.97
CA LYS A 454 14.44 44.00 1.61
C LYS A 454 14.46 43.52 3.05
N ASP A 455 13.80 44.24 3.94
CA ASP A 455 13.74 43.89 5.36
C ASP A 455 12.59 42.92 5.65
N TYR A 456 11.48 43.07 4.93
CA TYR A 456 10.36 42.16 5.02
C TYR A 456 9.89 41.69 3.64
N VAL A 457 9.47 40.42 3.58
CA VAL A 457 8.91 39.76 2.39
C VAL A 457 7.76 38.88 2.85
N VAL A 458 6.54 39.29 2.55
CA VAL A 458 5.31 38.66 3.05
C VAL A 458 4.29 38.42 1.95
N GLN A 459 3.53 37.34 2.11
CA GLN A 459 2.33 37.07 1.33
C GLN A 459 1.11 37.49 2.14
N VAL A 460 0.30 38.37 1.57
CA VAL A 460 -0.85 38.97 2.25
C VAL A 460 -2.12 38.74 1.44
N ASN A 461 -3.26 38.68 2.13
CA ASN A 461 -4.59 38.78 1.55
C ASN A 461 -5.21 40.11 1.97
N ILE A 462 -5.81 40.84 1.04
CA ILE A 462 -6.37 42.16 1.32
C ILE A 462 -7.86 42.00 1.66
N LEU A 463 -8.27 42.48 2.83
CA LEU A 463 -9.63 42.28 3.37
C LEU A 463 -10.51 43.51 3.15
N GLU A 464 -10.06 44.68 3.58
CA GLU A 464 -10.82 45.93 3.45
C GLU A 464 -9.89 47.14 3.27
N MET A 465 -10.47 48.30 2.95
CA MET A 465 -9.74 49.55 2.75
C MET A 465 -10.47 50.70 3.45
N GLU A 466 -9.73 51.47 4.25
CA GLU A 466 -10.16 52.71 4.90
C GLU A 466 -9.26 53.86 4.44
N THR A 467 -9.78 55.07 4.34
CA THR A 467 -8.98 56.28 4.06
C THR A 467 -8.80 57.09 5.33
N VAL A 468 -7.56 57.33 5.73
CA VAL A 468 -7.21 58.10 6.93
C VAL A 468 -6.28 59.25 6.52
N ALA A 469 -6.82 60.47 6.49
CA ALA A 469 -6.16 61.69 6.00
C ALA A 469 -5.57 61.50 4.58
N ASN A 470 -4.25 61.54 4.43
CA ASN A 470 -3.55 61.40 3.14
C ASN A 470 -3.11 59.95 2.83
N TRP A 471 -3.59 58.97 3.59
CA TRP A 471 -3.22 57.56 3.45
C TRP A 471 -4.43 56.65 3.27
N ALA A 472 -4.26 55.62 2.45
CA ALA A 472 -5.13 54.45 2.39
C ALA A 472 -4.58 53.36 3.32
N LYS A 473 -5.40 52.95 4.28
CA LYS A 473 -5.14 51.89 5.24
C LYS A 473 -5.88 50.64 4.79
N PHE A 474 -5.14 49.57 4.48
CA PHE A 474 -5.71 48.28 4.12
C PHE A 474 -5.61 47.31 5.30
N THR A 475 -6.72 46.70 5.69
CA THR A 475 -6.68 45.55 6.60
C THR A 475 -6.23 44.34 5.81
N ILE A 476 -5.13 43.73 6.24
CA ILE A 476 -4.49 42.62 5.54
C ILE A 476 -4.33 41.42 6.47
N ASN A 477 -4.47 40.21 5.90
CA ASN A 477 -4.14 38.98 6.59
C ASN A 477 -2.83 38.42 6.04
N ILE A 478 -1.80 38.31 6.90
CA ILE A 478 -0.48 37.81 6.53
C ILE A 478 -0.50 36.27 6.55
N LEU A 479 -0.56 35.67 5.35
CA LEU A 479 -0.61 34.22 5.15
C LEU A 479 0.76 33.55 5.34
N SER A 480 1.84 34.21 4.92
CA SER A 480 3.19 33.64 4.99
C SER A 480 4.27 34.71 5.04
N VAL A 481 5.20 34.55 5.98
CA VAL A 481 6.38 35.40 6.14
C VAL A 481 7.61 34.65 5.60
N TYR A 482 8.24 35.21 4.57
CA TYR A 482 9.44 34.63 3.94
C TYR A 482 10.72 35.29 4.45
N LYS A 483 10.65 36.59 4.76
CA LYS A 483 11.72 37.34 5.40
C LYS A 483 11.12 38.37 6.33
N CYS A 484 11.70 38.53 7.51
CA CYS A 484 11.42 39.67 8.36
C CYS A 484 12.64 39.94 9.25
N ARG A 485 13.04 41.21 9.34
CA ARG A 485 14.05 41.69 10.30
C ARG A 485 13.44 42.33 11.54
N ASP A 486 12.15 42.65 11.51
CA ASP A 486 11.40 43.33 12.57
C ASP A 486 10.41 42.35 13.24
N GLU A 487 10.49 42.17 14.55
CA GLU A 487 9.71 41.14 15.27
C GLU A 487 8.19 41.38 15.28
N ARG A 488 7.74 42.55 14.82
CA ARG A 488 6.33 42.97 14.80
C ARG A 488 5.51 42.34 13.66
N VAL A 489 6.16 41.76 12.64
CA VAL A 489 5.46 41.18 11.47
C VAL A 489 5.27 39.67 11.65
N LYS A 490 4.15 39.29 12.29
CA LYS A 490 3.74 37.89 12.48
C LYS A 490 2.60 37.51 11.52
N ARG A 491 2.30 36.20 11.43
CA ARG A 491 1.11 35.73 10.71
C ARG A 491 -0.15 36.16 11.46
N GLY A 492 -1.20 36.50 10.73
CA GLY A 492 -2.43 37.05 11.29
C GLY A 492 -2.78 38.40 10.69
N ASP A 493 -3.71 39.10 11.34
CA ASP A 493 -4.22 40.37 10.85
C ASP A 493 -3.23 41.51 11.15
N ASN A 494 -3.06 42.38 10.17
CA ASN A 494 -2.14 43.51 10.21
C ASN A 494 -2.66 44.61 9.28
N PHE A 495 -1.98 45.75 9.26
CA PHE A 495 -2.34 46.89 8.40
C PHE A 495 -1.28 47.12 7.33
N LEU A 496 -1.71 47.55 6.14
CA LEU A 496 -0.85 48.00 5.05
C LEU A 496 -1.21 49.44 4.69
N TRP A 497 -0.25 50.34 4.80
CA TRP A 497 -0.41 51.77 4.54
C TRP A 497 0.17 52.16 3.18
N ILE A 498 -0.63 52.85 2.36
CA ILE A 498 -0.26 53.34 1.02
C ILE A 498 -0.70 54.79 0.88
N HIS A 499 0.14 55.65 0.32
CA HIS A 499 -0.20 57.06 0.16
C HIS A 499 -1.32 57.25 -0.89
N LEU A 500 -2.31 58.11 -0.61
CA LEU A 500 -3.46 58.31 -1.51
C LEU A 500 -3.05 58.82 -2.90
N LYS A 501 -1.96 59.60 -2.99
CA LYS A 501 -1.36 60.04 -4.26
C LYS A 501 -0.84 58.88 -5.13
N ASP A 502 -0.37 57.79 -4.51
CA ASP A 502 0.15 56.62 -5.25
C ASP A 502 -1.01 55.73 -5.75
N LEU A 503 -2.08 55.66 -4.95
CA LEU A 503 -3.31 54.94 -5.30
C LEU A 503 -4.06 55.65 -6.46
N SER A 504 -4.09 56.99 -6.47
CA SER A 504 -4.71 57.77 -7.55
C SER A 504 -3.95 57.63 -8.89
N CYS A 505 -2.62 57.50 -8.86
CA CYS A 505 -1.80 57.16 -10.04
C CYS A 505 -1.89 55.64 -10.43
N LYS A 506 -2.80 54.85 -9.83
CA LYS A 506 -3.02 53.40 -10.07
C LYS A 506 -1.78 52.52 -9.84
N CYS A 507 -0.88 52.88 -8.93
CA CYS A 507 0.34 52.11 -8.64
C CYS A 507 0.59 52.00 -7.12
N PRO A 508 0.23 50.89 -6.45
CA PRO A 508 -0.17 49.58 -6.97
C PRO A 508 -1.68 49.41 -7.21
N LYS A 509 -2.05 48.63 -8.24
CA LYS A 509 -3.45 48.22 -8.48
C LYS A 509 -3.85 47.12 -7.49
N ILE A 510 -4.40 47.55 -6.36
CA ILE A 510 -4.91 46.67 -5.31
C ILE A 510 -6.39 46.38 -5.53
N GLN A 511 -6.77 45.12 -5.36
CA GLN A 511 -8.14 44.66 -5.37
C GLN A 511 -8.40 43.91 -4.07
N ILE A 512 -9.57 44.16 -3.48
CA ILE A 512 -10.03 43.48 -2.27
C ILE A 512 -10.21 41.98 -2.55
N SER A 513 -10.02 41.16 -1.52
CA SER A 513 -10.10 39.68 -1.55
C SER A 513 -9.09 38.99 -2.48
N LYS A 514 -8.03 39.70 -2.91
CA LYS A 514 -6.92 39.12 -3.67
C LYS A 514 -5.64 39.03 -2.85
N LYS A 515 -4.82 38.04 -3.21
CA LYS A 515 -3.51 37.79 -2.61
C LYS A 515 -2.42 38.60 -3.30
N TYR A 516 -1.53 39.19 -2.52
CA TYR A 516 -0.41 39.99 -2.99
C TYR A 516 0.90 39.56 -2.31
N LEU A 517 2.00 39.74 -3.02
CA LEU A 517 3.36 39.71 -2.47
C LEU A 517 3.75 41.15 -2.15
N VAL A 518 4.10 41.41 -0.90
CA VAL A 518 4.59 42.70 -0.42
C VAL A 518 6.05 42.54 0.02
N MET A 519 6.92 43.37 -0.53
CA MET A 519 8.34 43.41 -0.20
C MET A 519 8.81 44.84 -0.02
N GLY A 520 9.29 45.19 1.17
CA GLY A 520 9.67 46.57 1.47
C GLY A 520 10.85 46.67 2.43
N ILE A 521 11.15 47.90 2.80
CA ILE A 521 12.12 48.28 3.81
C ILE A 521 11.29 48.77 5.01
N SER A 522 11.65 48.38 6.23
CA SER A 522 10.90 48.81 7.42
C SER A 522 11.45 50.17 7.84
N GLU A 523 10.70 51.26 7.63
CA GLU A 523 11.01 52.55 8.24
C GLU A 523 10.32 52.61 9.61
N ASN A 524 11.10 52.85 10.66
CA ASN A 524 10.62 52.91 12.05
C ASN A 524 9.86 54.22 12.29
N SER A 525 8.63 54.34 11.81
CA SER A 525 7.73 55.42 12.22
C SER A 525 6.91 54.96 13.42
N THR A 526 7.18 55.54 14.59
CA THR A 526 6.47 55.28 15.86
C THR A 526 4.97 55.61 15.81
N ASP A 527 4.52 56.37 14.82
CA ASP A 527 3.15 56.88 14.72
C ASP A 527 2.13 55.97 14.02
N ARG A 528 2.55 54.88 13.35
CA ARG A 528 1.63 54.04 12.56
C ARG A 528 1.95 52.54 12.68
N PRO A 529 1.12 51.74 13.38
CA PRO A 529 1.30 50.30 13.42
C PRO A 529 0.94 49.68 12.06
N GLY A 530 1.87 48.93 11.47
CA GLY A 530 1.65 48.16 10.25
C GLY A 530 2.79 48.21 9.25
N LEU A 531 2.59 47.58 8.11
CA LEU A 531 3.51 47.62 6.97
C LEU A 531 3.28 48.90 6.16
N MET A 532 4.33 49.57 5.73
CA MET A 532 4.25 50.73 4.84
C MET A 532 4.76 50.37 3.45
N ALA A 533 3.95 50.60 2.42
CA ALA A 533 4.36 50.43 1.04
C ALA A 533 4.65 51.78 0.39
N ASP A 534 5.94 52.10 0.33
CA ASP A 534 6.54 53.33 -0.19
C ASP A 534 7.23 53.11 -1.55
N LYS A 535 8.03 54.10 -1.99
CA LYS A 535 8.81 54.08 -3.24
C LYS A 535 9.81 52.92 -3.32
N ASN A 536 10.28 52.46 -2.18
CA ASN A 536 11.18 51.32 -2.08
C ASN A 536 10.44 49.99 -1.92
N SER A 537 9.11 50.00 -1.85
CA SER A 537 8.30 48.81 -1.68
C SER A 537 7.76 48.28 -2.99
N LEU A 538 7.52 46.98 -3.03
CA LEU A 538 6.95 46.29 -4.18
C LEU A 538 5.71 45.53 -3.74
N VAL A 539 4.57 45.91 -4.33
CA VAL A 539 3.28 45.25 -4.14
C VAL A 539 2.82 44.70 -5.49
N ILE A 540 2.82 43.37 -5.61
CA ILE A 540 2.44 42.69 -6.86
C ILE A 540 1.50 41.53 -6.58
N GLN A 541 0.53 41.31 -7.47
CA GLN A 541 -0.46 40.23 -7.30
C GLN A 541 0.23 38.87 -7.24
N TRP A 542 -0.17 38.05 -6.27
CA TRP A 542 0.44 36.76 -5.98
C TRP A 542 0.32 35.78 -7.14
N ARG A 543 1.40 35.03 -7.40
CA ARG A 543 1.42 33.88 -8.33
C ARG A 543 1.99 32.66 -7.60
N ASP A 544 1.34 31.51 -7.70
CA ASP A 544 1.73 30.31 -6.93
C ASP A 544 3.16 29.81 -7.21
N ALA A 545 3.69 30.10 -8.40
CA ALA A 545 5.07 29.84 -8.79
C ALA A 545 6.10 30.53 -7.87
N TRP A 546 5.75 31.62 -7.18
CA TRP A 546 6.65 32.30 -6.25
C TRP A 546 6.85 31.56 -4.93
N THR A 547 5.90 30.71 -4.50
CA THR A 547 6.01 29.95 -3.24
C THR A 547 7.30 29.14 -3.18
N ARG A 548 7.55 28.31 -4.20
CA ARG A 548 8.74 27.45 -4.27
C ARG A 548 10.02 28.29 -4.39
N ARG A 549 9.96 29.41 -5.09
CA ARG A 549 11.10 30.29 -5.34
C ARG A 549 11.51 31.08 -4.10
N LEU A 550 10.55 31.69 -3.39
CA LEU A 550 10.80 32.46 -2.17
C LEU A 550 11.29 31.54 -1.05
N ARG A 551 10.76 30.32 -0.91
CA ARG A 551 11.30 29.32 0.03
C ARG A 551 12.75 28.92 -0.29
N LYS A 552 13.12 28.81 -1.57
CA LYS A 552 14.53 28.58 -1.97
C LYS A 552 15.43 29.77 -1.63
N LEU A 553 14.94 31.01 -1.81
CA LEU A 553 15.68 32.22 -1.46
C LEU A 553 15.88 32.35 0.06
N GLN A 554 14.83 32.13 0.84
CA GLN A 554 14.86 32.09 2.31
C GLN A 554 15.87 31.07 2.84
N ARG A 555 15.90 29.84 2.30
CA ARG A 555 16.89 28.82 2.69
C ARG A 555 18.32 29.23 2.38
N ARG A 556 18.56 29.94 1.28
CA ARG A 556 19.90 30.40 0.89
C ARG A 556 20.35 31.61 1.71
N GLU A 557 19.44 32.48 2.10
CA GLU A 557 19.69 33.57 3.06
C GLU A 557 20.08 33.02 4.43
N LYS A 558 19.35 32.03 4.97
CA LYS A 558 19.72 31.33 6.21
C LYS A 558 21.09 30.65 6.16
N LYS A 559 21.60 30.35 4.97
CA LYS A 559 22.96 29.81 4.72
C LYS A 559 24.00 30.91 4.47
N GLY A 560 23.74 32.16 4.86
CA GLY A 560 24.69 33.27 4.76
C GLY A 560 24.93 33.81 3.34
N LYS A 561 24.14 33.41 2.33
CA LYS A 561 24.37 33.82 0.93
C LYS A 561 23.85 35.23 0.56
N CYS A 562 23.42 36.00 1.55
CA CYS A 562 23.18 37.43 1.37
C CYS A 562 24.48 38.17 1.67
N VAL A 563 25.25 38.45 0.61
CA VAL A 563 26.42 39.34 0.70
C VAL A 563 25.90 40.71 1.11
N LYS A 564 26.32 41.20 2.29
CA LYS A 564 26.06 42.58 2.71
C LYS A 564 26.72 43.51 1.68
N PRO A 565 26.03 44.55 1.18
CA PRO A 565 26.72 45.61 0.46
C PRO A 565 27.75 46.28 1.36
#